data_AF-A0A0V8RTJ3-F1
#
_entry.id   AF-A0A0V8RTJ3-F1
#
_cell.length_a   1.000
_cell.length_b   1.000
_cell.length_c   1.000
_cell.angle_alpha   90.00
_cell.angle_beta   90.00
_cell.angle_gamma   90.00
#
_symmetry.space_group_name_H-M   'P 1'
#
loop_
_entity.id
_entity.type
_entity.pdbx_description
1 polymer ?
#
loop_
_entity_poly.entity_id
_entity_poly.type
_entity_poly.pdbx_seq_one_letter_code
_entity_poly.pdbx_strand_id
1 'polypeptide(L)'
;MSALARVDYERYKRAFMLATLVFFLVWLAIAFGLHLPAKSLYAPPGSPARINGAPLNWWMIQVSIALGVVLAFAYAFTINKLDEKYGIEA
;
A
#
# COMPACT_ATOMS: atom_id res chain seq x y z
N MET A 1 41.96 0.04 -7.68
CA MET A 1 40.70 -0.69 -7.94
C MET A 1 40.05 -0.94 -6.59
N SER A 2 39.11 -0.08 -6.18
CA SER A 2 38.46 -0.19 -4.88
C SER A 2 37.63 -1.47 -4.83
N ALA A 3 37.74 -2.18 -3.71
CA ALA A 3 36.94 -3.35 -3.44
C ALA A 3 35.47 -2.95 -3.38
N LEU A 4 34.76 -3.04 -4.51
CA LEU A 4 33.31 -3.05 -4.53
C LEU A 4 32.90 -4.22 -3.63
N ALA A 5 32.42 -3.91 -2.43
CA ALA A 5 31.78 -4.89 -1.57
C ALA A 5 30.80 -5.67 -2.45
N ARG A 6 31.01 -6.98 -2.59
CA ARG A 6 30.15 -7.79 -3.46
C ARG A 6 28.74 -7.68 -2.89
N VAL A 7 27.88 -6.91 -3.55
CA VAL A 7 26.47 -6.77 -3.21
C VAL A 7 25.90 -8.18 -3.07
N ASP A 8 25.34 -8.48 -1.89
CA ASP A 8 24.67 -9.76 -1.65
C ASP A 8 23.30 -9.73 -2.34
N TYR A 9 23.33 -9.94 -3.65
CA TYR A 9 22.16 -9.87 -4.53
C TYR A 9 21.06 -10.84 -4.13
N GLU A 10 21.41 -12.01 -3.58
CA GLU A 10 20.43 -13.01 -3.18
C GLU A 10 19.68 -12.59 -1.91
N ARG A 11 20.36 -12.01 -0.92
CA ARG A 11 19.69 -11.41 0.23
C ARG A 11 18.87 -10.18 -0.17
N TYR A 12 19.38 -9.33 -1.05
CA TYR A 12 18.66 -8.16 -1.55
C TYR A 12 17.34 -8.56 -2.22
N LYS A 13 17.37 -9.49 -3.21
CA LYS A 13 16.18 -9.97 -3.91
C LYS A 13 15.11 -10.50 -2.96
N ARG A 14 15.52 -11.30 -1.96
CA ARG A 14 14.58 -11.83 -0.95
C ARG A 14 13.96 -10.72 -0.12
N ALA A 15 14.77 -9.77 0.33
CA ALA A 15 14.27 -8.65 1.14
C ALA A 15 13.34 -7.73 0.33
N PHE A 16 13.69 -7.45 -0.93
CA PHE A 16 12.87 -6.69 -1.86
C PHE A 16 11.53 -7.40 -2.09
N MET A 17 11.56 -8.68 -2.46
CA MET A 17 10.36 -9.47 -2.71
C MET A 17 9.46 -9.55 -1.47
N LEU A 18 10.03 -9.73 -0.28
CA LEU A 18 9.26 -9.71 0.97
C LEU A 18 8.62 -8.35 1.23
N ALA A 19 9.36 -7.26 1.05
CA ALA A 19 8.82 -5.91 1.20
C ALA A 19 7.66 -5.69 0.21
N THR A 20 7.87 -5.98 -1.08
CA THR A 20 6.84 -5.89 -2.12
C THR A 20 5.61 -6.73 -1.79
N LEU A 21 5.78 -7.98 -1.33
CA LEU A 21 4.66 -8.84 -0.97
C LEU A 21 3.87 -8.30 0.23
N VAL A 22 4.56 -7.82 1.27
CA VAL A 22 3.90 -7.19 2.42
C VAL A 22 3.10 -5.96 1.99
N PHE A 23 3.68 -5.08 1.17
CA PHE A 23 2.99 -3.90 0.65
C PHE A 23 1.79 -4.27 -0.23
N PHE A 24 1.89 -5.32 -1.05
CA PHE A 24 0.75 -5.84 -1.82
C PHE A 24 -0.36 -6.38 -0.92
N LEU A 25 -0.03 -7.09 0.17
CA LEU A 25 -1.03 -7.58 1.11
C LEU A 25 -1.72 -6.44 1.87
N VAL A 26 -0.96 -5.41 2.28
CA VAL A 26 -1.53 -4.22 2.91
C VAL A 26 -2.42 -3.46 1.93
N TRP A 27 -1.99 -3.30 0.68
CA TRP A 27 -2.79 -2.70 -0.38
C TRP A 27 -4.10 -3.49 -0.61
N LEU A 28 -4.00 -4.81 -0.69
CA LEU A 28 -5.15 -5.71 -0.83
C LEU A 28 -6.12 -5.54 0.36
N ALA A 29 -5.60 -5.48 1.58
CA ALA A 29 -6.41 -5.27 2.77
C ALA A 29 -7.14 -3.92 2.76
N ILE A 30 -6.50 -2.84 2.30
CA ILE A 30 -7.14 -1.52 2.16
C ILE A 30 -8.20 -1.56 1.06
N ALA A 31 -7.88 -2.14 -0.10
CA ALA A 31 -8.78 -2.23 -1.23
C ALA A 31 -10.03 -3.05 -0.87
N PHE A 32 -9.86 -4.27 -0.37
CA PHE A 32 -10.99 -5.16 -0.05
C PHE A 32 -11.67 -4.79 1.27
N GLY A 33 -10.91 -4.42 2.30
CA GLY A 33 -11.44 -4.09 3.63
C GLY A 33 -12.31 -2.84 3.65
N LEU A 34 -12.05 -1.87 2.78
CA LEU A 34 -12.92 -0.68 2.64
C LEU A 34 -14.03 -0.88 1.61
N HIS A 35 -13.82 -1.68 0.56
CA HIS A 35 -14.84 -1.84 -0.49
C HIS A 35 -15.87 -2.95 -0.20
N LEU A 36 -15.51 -4.01 0.53
CA LEU A 36 -16.45 -5.10 0.88
C LEU A 36 -17.62 -4.63 1.78
N PRO A 37 -17.37 -3.87 2.87
CA PRO A 37 -18.46 -3.32 3.68
C PRO A 37 -19.24 -2.23 2.93
N ALA A 38 -18.56 -1.48 2.05
CA ALA A 38 -19.21 -0.50 1.20
C ALA A 38 -20.21 -1.17 0.24
N LYS A 39 -19.95 -2.42 -0.19
CA LYS A 39 -20.82 -3.19 -1.09
C LYS A 39 -22.06 -3.78 -0.38
N SER A 40 -21.98 -4.14 0.91
CA SER A 40 -23.16 -4.58 1.67
C SER A 40 -24.11 -3.43 2.01
N LEU A 41 -23.62 -2.18 2.00
CA LEU A 41 -24.41 -0.95 2.12
C LEU A 41 -25.20 -0.57 0.84
N TYR A 42 -25.18 -1.41 -0.21
CA TYR A 42 -25.91 -1.16 -1.48
C TYR A 42 -27.40 -1.56 -1.48
N ALA A 43 -27.99 -1.97 -0.35
CA ALA A 43 -29.42 -2.33 -0.29
C ALA A 43 -30.26 -1.25 0.43
N PRO A 44 -31.36 -0.72 -0.14
CA PRO A 44 -32.31 0.18 0.55
C PRO A 44 -33.50 -0.58 1.17
N PRO A 45 -34.29 0.02 2.11
CA PRO A 45 -34.46 1.46 2.37
C PRO A 45 -34.24 1.92 3.82
N GLY A 46 -33.50 3.02 3.95
CA GLY A 46 -33.30 3.74 5.22
C GLY A 46 -32.06 4.62 5.19
N SER A 47 -31.93 5.47 4.16
CA SER A 47 -30.80 6.38 3.86
C SER A 47 -29.39 5.80 4.05
N PRO A 48 -28.59 5.58 2.99
CA PRO A 48 -27.17 5.21 3.17
C PRO A 48 -26.54 6.25 4.09
N ALA A 49 -25.93 5.82 5.20
CA ALA A 49 -25.36 6.71 6.21
C ALA A 49 -24.62 7.85 5.49
N ARG A 50 -25.03 9.09 5.72
CA ARG A 50 -24.47 10.26 5.03
C ARG A 50 -23.56 10.97 5.99
N ILE A 51 -22.35 11.26 5.54
CA ILE A 51 -21.43 12.16 6.23
C ILE A 51 -21.38 13.44 5.41
N ASN A 52 -21.73 14.57 6.03
CA ASN A 52 -21.77 15.88 5.39
C ASN A 52 -22.57 15.90 4.06
N GLY A 53 -23.73 15.22 4.03
CA GLY A 53 -24.57 15.17 2.84
C GLY A 53 -24.04 14.29 1.71
N ALA A 54 -22.89 13.63 1.82
CA ALA A 54 -22.42 12.63 0.86
C ALA A 54 -22.56 11.20 1.44
N PRO A 55 -22.88 10.19 0.62
CA PRO A 55 -23.07 8.84 1.12
C PRO A 55 -21.73 8.23 1.57
N LEU A 56 -21.75 7.43 2.64
CA LEU A 56 -20.55 6.90 3.29
C LEU A 56 -19.64 6.12 2.32
N ASN A 57 -20.23 5.38 1.37
CA ASN A 57 -19.48 4.65 0.34
C ASN A 57 -18.61 5.58 -0.52
N TRP A 58 -19.07 6.80 -0.82
CA TRP A 58 -18.28 7.81 -1.51
C TRP A 58 -17.03 8.18 -0.70
N TRP A 59 -17.19 8.42 0.61
CA TRP A 59 -16.06 8.70 1.51
C TRP A 59 -15.08 7.54 1.62
N MET A 60 -15.57 6.31 1.69
CA MET A 60 -14.73 5.11 1.78
C MET A 60 -13.82 4.95 0.56
N ILE A 61 -14.31 5.29 -0.64
CA ILE A 61 -13.49 5.31 -1.86
C ILE A 61 -12.38 6.36 -1.74
N GLN A 62 -12.71 7.59 -1.32
CA GLN A 62 -11.70 8.66 -1.18
C GLN A 62 -10.62 8.29 -0.15
N VAL A 63 -11.03 7.73 0.99
CA VAL A 63 -10.10 7.27 2.03
C VAL A 63 -9.22 6.13 1.50
N SER A 64 -9.78 5.18 0.75
CA SER A 64 -9.01 4.08 0.15
C SER A 64 -7.96 4.59 -0.84
N ILE A 65 -8.31 5.57 -1.67
CA ILE A 65 -7.37 6.22 -2.60
C ILE A 65 -6.26 6.94 -1.82
N ALA A 66 -6.61 7.75 -0.82
CA ALA A 66 -5.65 8.49 -0.01
C ALA A 66 -4.66 7.55 0.70
N LEU A 67 -5.17 6.46 1.30
CA LEU A 67 -4.33 5.43 1.92
C LEU A 67 -3.45 4.72 0.88
N GLY A 68 -3.95 4.45 -0.32
CA GLY A 68 -3.17 3.86 -1.40
C GLY A 68 -2.00 4.75 -1.85
N VAL A 69 -2.22 6.07 -1.96
CA VAL A 69 -1.15 7.04 -2.27
C VAL A 69 -0.10 7.08 -1.17
N VAL A 70 -0.52 7.17 0.09
CA VAL A 70 0.41 7.15 1.24
C VAL A 70 1.22 5.85 1.25
N LEU A 71 0.57 4.72 0.99
CA LEU A 71 1.21 3.41 0.92
C LEU A 71 2.25 3.34 -0.22
N ALA A 72 1.99 3.96 -1.37
CA ALA A 72 2.94 4.02 -2.49
C ALA A 72 4.20 4.82 -2.14
N PHE A 73 4.06 5.98 -1.47
CA PHE A 73 5.21 6.74 -1.00
C PHE A 73 5.99 5.98 0.09
N ALA A 74 5.28 5.34 1.03
CA ALA A 74 5.92 4.51 2.04
C ALA A 74 6.67 3.32 1.42
N TYR A 75 6.14 2.74 0.34
CA TYR A 75 6.81 1.68 -0.42
C TYR A 75 8.10 2.20 -1.03
N ALA A 76 8.04 3.31 -1.79
CA ALA A 76 9.21 3.92 -2.41
C ALA A 76 10.29 4.27 -1.38
N PHE A 77 9.89 4.85 -0.25
CA PHE A 77 10.81 5.15 0.85
C PHE A 77 11.45 3.87 1.44
N THR A 78 10.67 2.81 1.63
CA THR A 78 11.15 1.53 2.16
C THR A 78 12.14 0.86 1.21
N ILE A 79 11.86 0.87 -0.09
CA ILE A 79 12.77 0.33 -1.11
C ILE A 79 14.05 1.15 -1.18
N ASN A 80 13.97 2.49 -1.18
CA ASN A 80 15.17 3.33 -1.17
C ASN A 80 16.08 3.05 0.04
N LYS A 81 15.47 2.85 1.23
CA LYS A 81 16.21 2.45 2.43
C LYS A 81 16.81 1.05 2.34
N LEU A 82 16.14 0.15 1.61
CA LEU A 82 16.66 -1.18 1.32
C LEU A 82 17.85 -1.10 0.37
N ASP A 83 17.75 -0.30 -0.67
CA ASP A 83 18.82 -0.09 -1.66
C ASP A 83 20.08 0.46 -0.99
N GLU A 84 19.93 1.52 -0.18
CA GLU A 84 21.00 2.08 0.67
C GLU A 84 21.66 1.00 1.55
N LYS A 85 20.85 0.12 2.17
CA LYS A 85 21.33 -0.94 3.06
C LYS A 85 22.16 -2.00 2.34
N TYR A 86 21.86 -2.30 1.07
CA TYR A 86 22.58 -3.30 0.29
C TYR A 86 23.65 -2.71 -0.64
N GLY A 87 23.86 -1.38 -0.60
CA GLY A 87 24.83 -0.70 -1.45
C GLY A 87 24.42 -0.68 -2.92
N ILE A 88 23.11 -0.74 -3.20
CA ILE A 88 22.54 -0.50 -4.51
C ILE A 88 22.44 1.02 -4.65
N GLU A 89 23.22 1.62 -5.54
CA GLU A 89 23.03 3.03 -5.91
C GLU A 89 21.80 3.12 -6.80
N ALA A 90 20.81 3.93 -6.40
CA ALA A 90 19.60 4.24 -7.15
C ALA A 90 19.84 5.35 -8.18
#